data_AF-A0A2V2E411-F1
#
_entry.id   AF-A0A2V2E411-F1
#
_cell.length_a   1.000
_cell.length_b   1.000
_cell.length_c   1.000
_cell.angle_alpha   90.00
_cell.angle_beta   90.00
_cell.angle_gamma   90.00
#
_symmetry.space_group_name_H-M   'P 1'
#
loop_
_entity.id
_entity.type
_entity.pdbx_description
1 polymer ?
#
loop_
_entity_poly.entity_id
_entity_poly.type
_entity_poly.pdbx_seq_one_letter_code
_entity_poly.pdbx_strand_id
1 'polypeptide(L)'
;MISLLNNLTVTIGKNMRRYREQCGRTQKEVAQLLNIDAQYYGEAERGRKRLSLECLTELCSFYRIPLDCLIPVPIREDESDREKALAELETVLDGCTADQLRLLRLLARDVRDFTGAAPSGAQEE
;
A
#
# COMPACT_ATOMS: atom_id res chain seq x y z
N MET A 1 11.85 -16.16 -3.33
CA MET A 1 11.42 -15.13 -2.35
C MET A 1 11.73 -13.69 -2.76
N ILE A 2 12.94 -13.32 -3.23
CA ILE A 2 13.29 -11.91 -3.57
C ILE A 2 12.50 -11.36 -4.79
N SER A 3 12.15 -12.21 -5.77
CA SER A 3 11.49 -11.79 -7.02
C SER A 3 10.09 -11.18 -6.81
N LEU A 4 9.31 -11.71 -5.85
CA LEU A 4 7.93 -11.27 -5.61
C LEU A 4 7.88 -9.86 -5.02
N LEU A 5 8.74 -9.58 -4.04
CA LEU A 5 8.82 -8.27 -3.39
C LEU A 5 9.33 -7.16 -4.33
N ASN A 6 10.15 -7.53 -5.32
CA ASN A 6 10.64 -6.58 -6.33
C ASN A 6 9.54 -6.19 -7.32
N ASN A 7 8.69 -7.15 -7.72
CA ASN A 7 7.53 -6.86 -8.58
C ASN A 7 6.54 -5.91 -7.89
N LEU A 8 6.29 -6.11 -6.59
CA LEU A 8 5.42 -5.25 -5.79
C LEU A 8 5.95 -3.80 -5.71
N THR A 9 7.27 -3.64 -5.52
CA THR A 9 7.91 -2.32 -5.43
C THR A 9 7.71 -1.50 -6.72
N VAL A 10 7.87 -2.15 -7.88
CA VAL A 10 7.66 -1.51 -9.19
C VAL A 10 6.21 -1.08 -9.37
N THR A 11 5.26 -1.92 -8.95
CA THR A 11 3.85 -1.62 -9.15
C THR A 11 3.36 -0.51 -8.22
N ILE A 12 3.79 -0.51 -6.96
CA ILE A 12 3.55 0.60 -6.03
C ILE A 12 4.09 1.92 -6.61
N GLY A 13 5.33 1.93 -7.11
CA GLY A 13 5.93 3.11 -7.72
C GLY A 13 5.12 3.67 -8.91
N LYS A 14 4.61 2.78 -9.76
CA LYS A 14 3.72 3.17 -10.88
C LYS A 14 2.41 3.79 -10.39
N ASN A 15 1.80 3.22 -9.34
CA ASN A 15 0.56 3.75 -8.77
C ASN A 15 0.78 5.11 -8.11
N MET A 16 1.87 5.29 -7.35
CA MET A 16 2.26 6.59 -6.79
C MET A 16 2.37 7.65 -7.90
N ARG A 17 3.06 7.32 -9.00
CA ARG A 17 3.20 8.21 -10.15
C ARG A 17 1.85 8.57 -10.76
N ARG A 18 0.99 7.58 -10.96
CA ARG A 18 -0.36 7.77 -11.53
C ARG A 18 -1.17 8.76 -10.69
N TYR A 19 -1.28 8.55 -9.37
CA TYR A 19 -2.05 9.45 -8.51
C TYR A 19 -1.43 10.85 -8.43
N ARG A 20 -0.10 10.94 -8.37
CA ARG A 20 0.60 12.23 -8.42
C ARG A 20 0.24 13.02 -9.69
N GLU A 21 0.31 12.37 -10.85
CA GLU A 21 0.01 12.99 -12.15
C GLU A 21 -1.47 13.38 -12.27
N GLN A 22 -2.39 12.55 -11.77
CA GLN A 22 -3.82 12.85 -11.72
C GLN A 22 -4.14 14.09 -10.86
N CYS A 23 -3.39 14.31 -9.79
CA CYS A 23 -3.52 15.49 -8.94
C CYS A 23 -2.67 16.70 -9.41
N GLY A 24 -2.04 16.61 -10.58
CA GLY A 24 -1.26 17.71 -11.17
C GLY A 24 0.00 18.09 -10.38
N ARG A 25 0.57 17.16 -9.61
CA ARG A 25 1.73 17.43 -8.73
C ARG A 25 3.05 17.01 -9.36
N THR A 26 4.10 17.73 -9.04
CA THR A 26 5.49 17.40 -9.36
C THR A 26 6.08 16.44 -8.34
N GLN A 27 7.13 15.69 -8.72
CA GLN A 27 7.85 14.80 -7.78
C GLN A 27 8.42 15.58 -6.59
N LYS A 28 8.86 16.83 -6.81
CA LYS A 28 9.41 17.70 -5.76
C LYS A 28 8.37 18.09 -4.73
N GLU A 29 7.16 18.44 -5.15
CA GLU A 29 6.07 18.81 -4.23
C GLU A 29 5.66 17.64 -3.34
N VAL A 30 5.56 16.43 -3.91
CA VAL A 30 5.22 15.24 -3.13
C VAL A 30 6.36 14.81 -2.22
N ALA A 31 7.61 14.91 -2.66
CA ALA A 31 8.75 14.64 -1.80
C ALA A 31 8.82 15.61 -0.60
N GLN A 32 8.50 16.88 -0.82
CA GLN A 32 8.39 17.89 0.25
C GLN A 32 7.25 17.57 1.23
N LEU A 33 6.08 17.17 0.72
CA LEU A 33 4.96 16.72 1.54
C LEU A 33 5.38 15.59 2.49
N LEU A 34 6.09 14.59 1.96
CA LEU A 34 6.56 13.42 2.72
C LEU A 34 7.84 13.67 3.54
N ASN A 35 8.38 14.89 3.52
CA ASN A 35 9.65 15.24 4.14
C ASN A 35 10.81 14.29 3.75
N ILE A 36 10.91 13.97 2.45
CA ILE A 36 11.98 13.14 1.87
C ILE A 36 12.67 13.85 0.71
N ASP A 37 13.82 13.30 0.32
CA ASP A 37 14.55 13.79 -0.84
C ASP A 37 13.80 13.51 -2.16
N ALA A 38 13.83 14.48 -3.08
CA ALA A 38 13.12 14.40 -4.36
C ALA A 38 13.70 13.33 -5.29
N GLN A 39 15.01 13.10 -5.26
CA GLN A 39 15.62 11.99 -6.00
C GLN A 39 15.15 10.67 -5.41
N TYR A 40 15.11 10.53 -4.08
CA TYR A 40 14.59 9.32 -3.42
C TYR A 40 13.13 9.03 -3.79
N TYR A 41 12.24 10.03 -3.79
CA TYR A 41 10.87 9.87 -4.26
C TYR A 41 10.80 9.45 -5.74
N GLY A 42 11.62 10.08 -6.60
CA GLY A 42 11.71 9.67 -8.01
C GLY A 42 12.19 8.24 -8.20
N GLU A 43 13.18 7.78 -7.41
CA GLU A 43 13.64 6.39 -7.37
C GLU A 43 12.54 5.43 -6.92
N ALA A 44 11.69 5.85 -5.97
CA ALA A 44 10.54 5.08 -5.52
C ALA A 44 9.50 4.92 -6.63
N GLU A 45 9.14 5.98 -7.36
CA GLU A 45 8.19 5.88 -8.49
C GLU A 45 8.67 4.93 -9.60
N ARG A 46 10.00 4.80 -9.77
CA ARG A 46 10.61 3.88 -10.74
C ARG A 46 10.78 2.45 -10.21
N GLY A 47 10.36 2.19 -8.98
CA GLY A 47 10.50 0.89 -8.33
C GLY A 47 11.93 0.53 -7.90
N ARG A 48 12.85 1.49 -7.89
CA ARG A 48 14.26 1.29 -7.50
C ARG A 48 14.50 1.46 -6.01
N LYS A 49 13.59 2.14 -5.31
CA LYS A 49 13.56 2.29 -3.85
C LYS A 49 12.16 1.98 -3.32
N ARG A 50 12.10 1.59 -2.06
CA ARG A 50 10.85 1.38 -1.32
C ARG A 50 10.64 2.55 -0.39
N LEU A 51 9.43 3.10 -0.38
CA LEU A 51 8.99 3.96 0.70
C LEU A 51 8.60 3.11 1.92
N SER A 52 8.64 3.72 3.09
CA SER A 52 8.12 3.09 4.31
C SER A 52 6.59 3.04 4.27
N LEU A 53 5.99 2.22 5.13
CA LEU A 53 4.54 2.16 5.24
C LEU A 53 3.96 3.51 5.69
N GLU A 54 4.66 4.23 6.57
CA GLU A 54 4.25 5.56 7.03
C GLU A 54 4.17 6.57 5.87
N CYS A 55 5.17 6.59 4.98
CA CYS A 55 5.12 7.45 3.80
C CYS A 55 3.96 7.06 2.86
N LEU A 56 3.68 5.77 2.71
CA LEU A 56 2.57 5.30 1.87
C LEU A 56 1.21 5.69 2.45
N THR A 57 1.02 5.57 3.77
CA THR A 57 -0.23 5.98 4.43
C THR A 57 -0.42 7.50 4.42
N GLU A 58 0.66 8.28 4.49
CA GLU A 58 0.62 9.74 4.32
C GLU A 58 0.20 10.15 2.90
N LEU A 59 0.73 9.48 1.86
CA LEU A 59 0.25 9.66 0.49
C LEU A 59 -1.22 9.31 0.33
N CYS A 60 -1.66 8.20 0.92
CA CYS A 60 -3.07 7.78 0.89
C CYS A 60 -3.97 8.84 1.53
N SER A 61 -3.57 9.36 2.68
CA SER A 61 -4.28 10.42 3.39
C SER A 61 -4.35 11.70 2.57
N PHE A 62 -3.23 12.09 1.94
CA PHE A 62 -3.15 13.29 1.10
C PHE A 62 -4.04 13.20 -0.15
N TYR A 63 -3.99 12.07 -0.86
CA TYR A 63 -4.79 11.84 -2.06
C TYR A 63 -6.23 11.38 -1.76
N ARG A 64 -6.56 11.14 -0.49
CA ARG A 64 -7.86 10.58 -0.03
C ARG A 64 -8.22 9.27 -0.75
N ILE A 65 -7.24 8.39 -0.86
CA ILE A 65 -7.40 7.05 -1.46
C ILE A 65 -7.11 5.97 -0.41
N PRO A 66 -7.74 4.79 -0.50
CA PRO A 66 -7.40 3.65 0.35
C PRO A 66 -6.03 3.06 -0.03
N LEU A 67 -5.38 2.37 0.91
CA LEU A 67 -4.01 1.86 0.73
C LEU A 67 -3.88 0.82 -0.41
N ASP A 68 -4.92 0.05 -0.65
CA ASP A 68 -5.01 -0.93 -1.74
C ASP A 68 -4.98 -0.30 -3.14
N CYS A 69 -5.24 1.01 -3.26
CA CYS A 69 -5.01 1.75 -4.50
C CYS A 69 -3.51 1.91 -4.83
N LEU A 70 -2.65 1.99 -3.81
CA LEU A 70 -1.20 2.04 -4.01
C LEU A 70 -0.59 0.64 -4.06
N ILE A 71 -1.03 -0.25 -3.17
CA ILE A 71 -0.53 -1.62 -3.04
C ILE A 71 -1.52 -2.55 -3.73
N PRO A 72 -1.31 -2.89 -5.01
CA PRO A 72 -2.23 -3.75 -5.73
C PRO A 72 -2.26 -5.12 -5.05
N VAL A 73 -3.46 -5.54 -4.67
CA VAL A 73 -3.75 -6.94 -4.35
C VAL A 73 -4.10 -7.59 -5.67
N PRO A 74 -3.23 -8.42 -6.27
CA PRO A 74 -3.61 -9.13 -7.50
C PRO A 74 -4.80 -10.03 -7.16
N ILE A 75 -5.98 -9.67 -7.65
CA ILE A 75 -7.18 -10.51 -7.51
C ILE A 75 -7.07 -11.58 -8.58
N ARG A 76 -6.78 -12.82 -8.21
CA ARG A 76 -6.97 -13.95 -9.12
C ARG A 76 -8.47 -14.24 -9.22
N GLU A 77 -8.94 -14.69 -10.38
CA GLU A 77 -10.37 -14.96 -10.61
C GLU A 77 -10.93 -16.04 -9.66
N ASP A 78 -10.08 -16.87 -9.07
CA ASP A 78 -10.39 -17.90 -8.07
C ASP A 78 -10.24 -17.43 -6.59
N GLU A 79 -9.86 -16.17 -6.36
CA GLU A 79 -9.60 -15.56 -5.03
C GLU A 79 -10.76 -14.68 -4.52
N SER A 80 -11.89 -14.57 -5.25
CA SER A 80 -13.10 -13.93 -4.69
C SER A 80 -13.71 -14.73 -3.53
N ASP A 81 -13.24 -15.97 -3.34
CA ASP A 81 -13.62 -16.83 -2.25
C ASP A 81 -12.88 -16.44 -0.97
N ARG A 82 -13.58 -15.66 -0.14
CA ARG A 82 -13.14 -15.29 1.21
C ARG A 82 -12.72 -16.50 2.05
N GLU A 83 -13.39 -17.63 1.88
CA GLU A 83 -13.10 -18.85 2.64
C GLU A 83 -11.75 -19.42 2.24
N LYS A 84 -11.45 -19.46 0.94
CA LYS A 84 -10.15 -19.87 0.42
C LYS A 84 -9.02 -18.94 0.89
N ALA A 85 -9.21 -17.64 0.84
CA ALA A 85 -8.22 -16.67 1.30
C ALA A 85 -7.90 -16.81 2.80
N LEU A 86 -8.93 -17.10 3.63
CA LEU A 86 -8.74 -17.37 5.05
C LEU A 86 -8.00 -18.69 5.28
N ALA A 87 -8.34 -19.75 4.54
CA ALA A 87 -7.65 -21.03 4.63
C ALA A 87 -6.17 -20.91 4.25
N GLU A 88 -5.84 -20.19 3.18
CA GLU A 88 -4.45 -19.92 2.79
C GLU A 88 -3.70 -19.14 3.87
N LEU A 89 -4.33 -18.13 4.49
CA LEU A 89 -3.74 -17.43 5.63
C LEU A 89 -3.50 -18.37 6.80
N GLU A 90 -4.46 -19.21 7.17
CA GLU A 90 -4.28 -20.21 8.24
C GLU A 90 -3.08 -21.11 7.98
N THR A 91 -2.89 -21.59 6.74
CA THR A 91 -1.71 -22.42 6.40
C THR A 91 -0.39 -21.67 6.55
N VAL A 92 -0.35 -20.36 6.27
CA VAL A 92 0.85 -19.53 6.46
C VAL A 92 1.11 -19.30 7.95
N LEU A 93 0.05 -19.09 8.73
CA LEU A 93 0.11 -18.78 10.15
C LEU A 93 0.49 -20.01 11.00
N ASP A 94 0.20 -21.23 10.54
CA ASP A 94 0.54 -22.48 11.25
C ASP A 94 2.05 -22.63 11.52
N GLY A 95 2.89 -22.10 10.63
CA GLY A 95 4.35 -22.10 10.79
C GLY A 95 4.91 -20.96 11.66
N CYS A 96 4.07 -20.06 12.17
CA CYS A 96 4.53 -18.86 12.88
C CYS A 96 4.68 -19.08 14.39
N THR A 97 5.73 -18.49 14.97
CA THR A 97 5.90 -18.43 16.43
C THR A 97 4.87 -17.50 17.07
N ALA A 98 4.70 -17.60 18.40
CA ALA A 98 3.80 -16.72 19.14
C ALA A 98 4.12 -15.22 18.98
N ASP A 99 5.40 -14.85 18.87
CA ASP A 99 5.82 -13.46 18.62
C ASP A 99 5.49 -13.01 17.19
N GLN A 100 5.69 -13.88 16.20
CA GLN A 100 5.33 -13.59 14.81
C GLN A 100 3.82 -13.39 14.67
N LEU A 101 3.00 -14.22 15.31
CA LEU A 101 1.54 -14.07 15.33
C LEU A 101 1.10 -12.76 16.01
N ARG A 102 1.76 -12.35 17.10
CA ARG A 102 1.50 -11.06 17.75
C ARG A 102 1.78 -9.88 16.81
N LEU A 103 2.92 -9.91 16.11
CA LEU A 103 3.29 -8.88 15.14
C LEU A 103 2.31 -8.85 13.95
N LEU A 104 2.02 -10.01 13.37
CA LEU A 104 1.08 -10.13 12.24
C LEU A 104 -0.32 -9.62 12.62
N ARG A 105 -0.77 -9.85 13.85
CA ARG A 105 -2.03 -9.30 14.36
C ARG A 105 -2.03 -7.77 14.42
N LEU A 106 -0.92 -7.15 14.81
CA LEU A 106 -0.80 -5.68 14.80
C LEU A 106 -0.89 -5.16 13.36
N LEU A 107 -0.10 -5.73 12.45
CA LEU A 107 -0.10 -5.34 11.03
C LEU A 107 -1.46 -5.55 10.36
N ALA A 108 -2.14 -6.66 10.63
CA ALA A 108 -3.46 -6.94 10.06
C ALA A 108 -4.52 -5.93 10.49
N ARG A 109 -4.42 -5.39 11.73
CA ARG A 109 -5.30 -4.31 12.20
C ARG A 109 -5.00 -3.02 11.44
N ASP A 110 -3.73 -2.66 11.35
CA ASP A 110 -3.31 -1.46 10.62
C ASP A 110 -3.78 -1.51 9.16
N VAL A 111 -3.54 -2.63 8.46
CA VAL A 111 -3.99 -2.80 7.07
C VAL A 111 -5.50 -2.62 6.95
N ARG A 112 -6.31 -3.22 7.83
CA ARG A 112 -7.77 -3.05 7.80
C ARG A 112 -8.18 -1.60 8.03
N ASP A 113 -7.55 -0.92 8.98
CA ASP A 113 -7.90 0.44 9.34
C ASP A 113 -7.46 1.44 8.25
N PHE A 114 -6.44 1.12 7.44
CA PHE A 114 -5.97 1.90 6.28
C PHE A 114 -6.59 1.52 4.93
N THR A 115 -7.31 0.40 4.84
CA THR A 115 -8.03 -0.04 3.64
C THR A 115 -9.54 0.25 3.70
N GLY A 116 -10.05 0.71 4.85
CA GLY A 116 -11.46 1.02 5.06
C GLY A 116 -11.74 2.45 5.51
N ALA A 117 -11.75 3.41 4.58
CA ALA A 117 -12.58 4.63 4.65
C ALA A 117 -12.54 5.39 3.31
N ALA A 118 -13.54 5.19 2.45
CA ALA A 118 -13.98 6.29 1.60
C ALA A 118 -14.60 7.36 2.52
N PRO A 119 -14.33 8.67 2.34
CA PRO A 119 -15.09 9.68 3.06
C PRO A 119 -16.58 9.53 2.68
N SER A 120 -17.38 9.04 3.61
CA SER A 120 -18.83 9.20 3.55
C SER A 120 -19.13 10.69 3.65
N GLY A 121 -19.62 11.28 2.56
CA GLY A 121 -20.07 12.67 2.55
C GLY A 121 -19.11 13.63 1.85
N ALA A 122 -18.98 13.51 0.53
CA ALA A 122 -19.00 14.72 -0.27
C ALA A 122 -20.46 15.21 -0.27
N GLN A 123 -20.79 16.08 0.68
CA GLN A 123 -21.93 16.96 0.48
C GLN A 123 -21.52 17.92 -0.64
N GLU A 124 -22.21 17.79 -1.78
CA GLU A 124 -22.39 18.88 -2.72
C GLU A 124 -22.97 20.07 -1.94
N GLU A 125 -22.22 21.17 -1.88
CA GLU A 125 -22.69 22.56 -1.93
C GLU A 125 -21.51 23.53 -2.08
#